data_AF-A0A1G3JME9-F1
#
_entry.id   AF-A0A1G3JME9-F1
#
_cell.length_a   1.000
_cell.length_b   1.000
_cell.length_c   1.000
_cell.angle_alpha   90.00
_cell.angle_beta   90.00
_cell.angle_gamma   90.00
#
_symmetry.space_group_name_H-M   'P 1'
#
loop_
_entity.id
_entity.type
_entity.pdbx_description
1 polymer ?
#
loop_
_entity_poly.entity_id
_entity_poly.type
_entity_poly.pdbx_seq_one_letter_code
_entity_poly.pdbx_strand_id
1 'polypeptide(L)'
;MVQKWRAPNGERGGQAKLTDSQVKAIRNDKRPTKEVAAEFGVHWSSIAGIRAGRTWRHVEGDTIHRTKAKIDDATVRSIREDARTNFEIANDFGLSFQQVSRIKRRERWGHVV
;
A
#
# COMPACT_ATOMS: atom_id res chain seq x y z
N MET A 1 -39.19 -15.57 -4.99
CA MET A 1 -37.84 -14.97 -4.93
C MET A 1 -37.98 -13.45 -4.91
N VAL A 2 -37.56 -12.78 -3.85
CA VAL A 2 -37.65 -11.30 -3.76
C VAL A 2 -36.43 -10.71 -4.47
N GLN A 3 -36.66 -9.95 -5.54
CA GLN A 3 -35.63 -9.18 -6.23
C GLN A 3 -35.13 -8.08 -5.28
N LYS A 4 -33.93 -8.27 -4.71
CA LYS A 4 -33.27 -7.27 -3.87
C LYS A 4 -32.69 -6.19 -4.77
N TRP A 5 -33.36 -5.04 -4.85
CA TRP A 5 -32.87 -3.86 -5.56
C TRP A 5 -31.49 -3.47 -5.02
N ARG A 6 -30.45 -3.62 -5.85
CA ARG A 6 -29.11 -3.13 -5.53
C ARG A 6 -29.05 -1.66 -5.92
N ALA A 7 -28.56 -0.82 -5.01
CA ALA A 7 -28.31 0.58 -5.32
C ALA A 7 -27.36 0.68 -6.54
N PRO A 8 -27.55 1.68 -7.41
CA PRO A 8 -26.65 1.90 -8.54
C PRO A 8 -25.22 2.18 -8.03
N ASN A 9 -24.24 1.49 -8.63
CA ASN A 9 -22.84 1.59 -8.25
C ASN A 9 -22.10 2.66 -9.06
N GLY A 10 -21.08 3.27 -8.46
CA GLY A 10 -20.18 4.18 -9.16
C GLY A 10 -20.88 5.44 -9.66
N GLU A 11 -20.60 5.82 -10.91
CA GLU A 11 -21.10 7.04 -11.55
C GLU A 11 -22.62 7.04 -11.75
N ARG A 12 -23.26 5.86 -11.71
CA ARG A 12 -24.72 5.72 -11.81
C ARG A 12 -25.43 6.09 -10.51
N GLY A 13 -24.71 6.26 -9.41
CA GLY A 13 -25.27 6.75 -8.17
C GLY A 13 -25.61 8.24 -8.28
N GLY A 14 -26.85 8.63 -8.02
CA GLY A 14 -27.27 10.04 -8.11
C GLY A 14 -26.58 11.00 -7.12
N GLN A 15 -25.70 10.50 -6.25
CA GLN A 15 -24.87 11.25 -5.32
C GLN A 15 -23.36 11.07 -5.59
N ALA A 16 -23.00 10.44 -6.72
CA ALA A 16 -21.61 10.20 -7.08
C ALA A 16 -20.92 11.52 -7.48
N LYS A 17 -19.83 11.84 -6.79
CA LYS A 17 -19.01 13.03 -7.06
C LYS A 17 -17.85 12.78 -8.03
N LEU A 18 -17.62 11.53 -8.39
CA LEU A 18 -16.50 11.10 -9.21
C LEU A 18 -17.04 10.36 -10.44
N THR A 19 -16.33 10.46 -11.55
CA THR A 19 -16.58 9.68 -12.78
C THR A 19 -15.62 8.50 -12.89
N ASP A 20 -15.97 7.50 -13.70
CA ASP A 20 -15.08 6.35 -13.95
C ASP A 20 -13.68 6.80 -14.43
N SER A 21 -13.61 7.84 -15.28
CA SER A 21 -12.34 8.41 -15.77
C SER A 21 -11.52 9.07 -14.65
N GLN A 22 -12.16 9.82 -13.74
CA GLN A 22 -11.47 10.41 -12.59
C GLN A 22 -10.95 9.34 -11.63
N VAL A 23 -11.72 8.27 -11.43
CA VAL A 23 -11.32 7.13 -10.61
C VAL A 23 -10.07 6.44 -11.18
N LYS A 24 -9.98 6.29 -12.51
CA LYS A 24 -8.76 5.79 -13.17
C LYS A 24 -7.56 6.71 -12.93
N ALA A 25 -7.74 8.02 -13.06
CA ALA A 25 -6.68 9.00 -12.77
C ALA A 25 -6.20 8.90 -11.31
N ILE A 26 -7.14 8.84 -10.35
CA ILE A 26 -6.86 8.73 -8.92
C ILE A 26 -6.07 7.47 -8.56
N ARG A 27 -6.32 6.35 -9.26
CA ARG A 27 -5.59 5.09 -9.04
C ARG A 27 -4.14 5.15 -9.49
N ASN A 28 -3.87 5.82 -10.61
CA ASN A 28 -2.51 5.98 -11.14
C ASN A 28 -1.72 7.10 -10.46
N ASP A 29 -2.41 7.99 -9.74
CA ASP A 29 -1.79 9.11 -9.03
C ASP A 29 -0.98 8.64 -7.82
N LYS A 30 0.30 9.00 -7.77
CA LYS A 30 1.24 8.66 -6.68
C LYS A 30 1.30 9.73 -5.57
N ARG A 31 0.64 10.88 -5.75
CA ARG A 31 0.60 11.98 -4.78
C ARG A 31 -0.11 11.56 -3.48
N PRO A 32 0.14 12.26 -2.36
CA PRO A 32 -0.56 12.02 -1.10
C PRO A 32 -2.08 12.05 -1.26
N THR A 33 -2.75 11.07 -0.66
CA THR A 33 -4.21 10.89 -0.71
C THR A 33 -4.97 12.15 -0.30
N LYS A 34 -4.41 12.96 0.62
CA LYS A 34 -5.02 14.21 1.09
C LYS A 34 -5.04 15.31 0.04
N GLU A 35 -3.96 15.45 -0.74
CA GLU A 35 -3.86 16.45 -1.80
C GLU A 35 -4.84 16.13 -2.93
N VAL A 36 -4.84 14.87 -3.36
CA VAL A 36 -5.78 14.37 -4.37
C VAL A 36 -7.23 14.54 -3.89
N ALA A 37 -7.52 14.24 -2.63
CA ALA A 37 -8.86 14.41 -2.07
C ALA A 37 -9.34 15.88 -2.11
N ALA A 38 -8.45 16.83 -1.81
CA ALA A 38 -8.75 18.26 -1.86
C ALA A 38 -9.04 18.72 -3.30
N GLU A 39 -8.27 18.23 -4.28
CA GLU A 39 -8.45 18.55 -5.70
C GLU A 39 -9.81 18.07 -6.23
N PHE A 40 -10.25 16.87 -5.83
CA PHE A 40 -11.52 16.29 -6.27
C PHE A 40 -12.71 16.63 -5.35
N GLY A 41 -12.53 17.42 -4.28
CA GLY A 41 -13.60 17.79 -3.36
C GLY A 41 -14.26 16.60 -2.63
N VAL A 42 -13.50 15.51 -2.44
CA VAL A 42 -13.97 14.30 -1.76
C VAL A 42 -13.18 14.05 -0.48
N HIS A 43 -13.70 13.20 0.40
CA HIS A 43 -12.97 12.84 1.61
C HIS A 43 -11.80 11.90 1.29
N TRP A 44 -10.67 12.04 2.00
CA TRP A 44 -9.47 11.23 1.79
C TRP A 44 -9.71 9.73 1.93
N SER A 45 -10.68 9.32 2.76
CA SER A 45 -11.04 7.91 2.92
C SER A 45 -11.65 7.31 1.65
N SER A 46 -12.37 8.11 0.86
CA SER A 46 -12.93 7.70 -0.43
C SER A 46 -11.82 7.42 -1.44
N ILE A 47 -10.84 8.32 -1.53
CA ILE A 47 -9.64 8.13 -2.38
C ILE A 47 -8.84 6.91 -1.93
N ALA A 48 -8.63 6.72 -0.62
CA ALA A 48 -7.95 5.54 -0.09
C ALA A 48 -8.69 4.23 -0.42
N GLY A 49 -10.03 4.24 -0.37
CA GLY A 49 -10.86 3.11 -0.79
C GLY A 49 -10.72 2.80 -2.28
N ILE A 50 -10.68 3.83 -3.12
CA ILE A 50 -10.53 3.72 -4.57
C ILE A 50 -9.17 3.13 -4.96
N ARG A 51 -8.08 3.65 -4.38
CA ARG A 51 -6.71 3.18 -4.62
C ARG A 51 -6.48 1.75 -4.16
N ALA A 52 -7.11 1.37 -3.04
CA ALA A 52 -7.08 0.00 -2.53
C ALA A 52 -8.00 -0.96 -3.30
N GLY A 53 -8.80 -0.47 -4.27
CA GLY A 53 -9.79 -1.28 -4.99
C GLY A 53 -10.95 -1.79 -4.13
N ARG A 54 -11.16 -1.22 -2.94
CA ARG A 54 -12.31 -1.58 -2.07
C ARG A 54 -13.61 -0.99 -2.59
N THR A 55 -13.54 0.21 -3.17
CA THR A 55 -14.66 0.91 -3.80
C THR A 55 -14.38 1.06 -5.31
N TRP A 56 -15.44 1.27 -6.11
CA TRP A 56 -15.36 1.35 -7.57
C TRP A 56 -14.69 0.12 -8.22
N ARG A 57 -15.08 -1.08 -7.75
CA ARG A 57 -14.51 -2.37 -8.20
C ARG A 57 -14.73 -2.65 -9.69
N HIS A 58 -15.74 -2.02 -10.29
CA HIS A 58 -16.04 -2.15 -11.72
C HIS A 58 -15.10 -1.34 -12.62
N VAL A 59 -14.42 -0.33 -12.08
CA VAL A 59 -13.41 0.42 -12.81
C VAL A 59 -12.13 -0.38 -12.78
N GLU A 60 -11.60 -0.75 -13.95
CA GLU A 60 -10.29 -1.40 -14.08
C GLU A 60 -9.17 -0.42 -13.72
N GLY A 61 -8.15 -0.91 -13.01
CA GLY A 61 -6.97 -0.13 -12.66
C GLY A 61 -6.13 -0.88 -11.65
N ASP A 62 -4.81 -0.66 -11.72
CA ASP A 62 -3.85 -1.35 -10.88
C ASP A 62 -4.13 -1.01 -9.41
N THR A 63 -4.40 -2.04 -8.61
CA THR A 63 -4.62 -1.82 -7.18
C THR A 63 -3.25 -1.64 -6.55
N ILE A 64 -3.01 -0.52 -5.87
CA ILE A 64 -1.76 -0.33 -5.14
C ILE A 64 -1.83 -1.20 -3.87
N HIS A 65 -1.65 -2.51 -4.05
CA HIS A 65 -1.36 -3.41 -2.96
C HIS A 65 0.06 -3.08 -2.54
N ARG A 66 0.19 -2.28 -1.48
CA ARG A 66 1.47 -2.13 -0.78
C ARG A 66 1.79 -3.50 -0.21
N THR A 67 2.43 -4.36 -1.00
CA THR A 67 3.13 -5.53 -0.49
C THR A 67 4.08 -4.97 0.53
N LYS A 68 3.83 -5.22 1.81
CA LYS A 68 4.76 -4.87 2.88
C LYS A 68 6.10 -5.42 2.41
N ALA A 69 7.06 -4.54 2.10
CA ALA A 69 8.35 -4.96 1.58
C ALA A 69 8.93 -5.95 2.60
N LYS A 70 8.82 -7.24 2.27
CA LYS A 70 9.56 -8.26 3.00
C LYS A 70 11.00 -7.94 2.66
N ILE A 71 11.84 -7.80 3.68
CA ILE A 71 13.28 -7.72 3.50
C ILE A 71 13.66 -8.87 2.58
N ASP A 72 14.32 -8.53 1.47
CA ASP A 72 14.78 -9.51 0.50
C ASP A 72 15.94 -10.32 1.08
N ASP A 73 16.10 -11.56 0.61
CA ASP A 73 17.13 -12.47 1.10
C ASP A 73 18.53 -11.92 0.83
N ALA A 74 18.72 -11.14 -0.24
CA ALA A 74 19.97 -10.44 -0.49
C ALA A 74 20.28 -9.41 0.60
N THR A 75 19.28 -8.60 0.99
CA THR A 75 19.42 -7.64 2.11
C THR A 75 19.73 -8.35 3.43
N VAL A 76 19.11 -9.51 3.68
CA VAL A 76 19.39 -10.34 4.86
C VAL A 76 20.86 -10.80 4.89
N ARG A 77 21.43 -11.22 3.75
CA ARG A 77 22.85 -11.61 3.66
C ARG A 77 23.77 -10.42 3.95
N SER A 78 23.50 -9.27 3.33
CA SER A 78 24.28 -8.04 3.57
C SER A 78 24.29 -7.64 5.04
N ILE A 79 23.15 -7.71 5.73
CA ILE A 79 23.06 -7.39 7.18
C ILE A 79 23.86 -8.36 8.06
N ARG A 80 24.04 -9.62 7.63
CA ARG A 80 24.78 -10.63 8.39
C ARG A 80 26.29 -10.54 8.20
N GLU A 81 26.73 -10.17 7.01
CA GLU A 81 28.15 -9.96 6.69
C GLU A 81 28.68 -8.63 7.25
N ASP A 82 27.78 -7.67 7.51
CA ASP A 82 28.15 -6.35 8.01
C ASP A 82 28.59 -6.39 9.49
N ALA A 83 29.87 -6.07 9.74
CA ALA A 83 30.49 -6.04 11.06
C ALA A 83 30.18 -4.77 11.87
N ARG A 84 29.51 -3.76 11.28
CA ARG A 84 29.15 -2.51 11.96
C ARG A 84 28.14 -2.74 13.08
N THR A 85 27.92 -1.71 13.89
CA THR A 85 26.95 -1.79 14.97
C THR A 85 25.54 -1.97 14.40
N ASN A 86 24.69 -2.68 15.15
CA ASN A 86 23.30 -2.89 14.73
C ASN A 86 22.51 -1.58 14.58
N PHE A 87 22.96 -0.51 15.25
CA PHE A 87 22.34 0.81 15.15
C PHE A 87 22.64 1.48 13.80
N GLU A 88 23.90 1.44 13.35
CA GLU A 88 24.30 1.99 12.05
C GLU A 88 23.62 1.23 10.90
N ILE A 89 23.61 -0.10 10.97
CA ILE A 89 22.94 -0.95 9.99
C ILE A 89 21.43 -0.67 9.97
N ALA A 90 20.82 -0.49 11.13
CA ALA A 90 19.39 -0.17 11.22
C ALA A 90 19.07 1.15 10.53
N ASN A 91 19.91 2.17 10.72
CA ASN A 91 19.73 3.47 10.09
C ASN A 91 19.88 3.40 8.57
N ASP A 92 20.91 2.71 8.07
CA ASP A 92 21.18 2.59 6.64
C ASP A 92 20.09 1.82 5.88
N PHE A 93 19.58 0.74 6.48
CA PHE A 93 18.56 -0.10 5.85
C PHE A 93 17.11 0.33 6.20
N GLY A 94 16.92 1.39 6.99
CA GLY A 94 15.60 1.84 7.44
C GLY A 94 14.86 0.80 8.30
N LEU A 95 15.60 -0.01 9.05
CA LEU A 95 15.09 -1.08 9.89
C LEU A 95 15.14 -0.69 11.37
N SER A 96 14.44 -1.43 12.22
CA SER A 96 14.63 -1.29 13.67
C SER A 96 15.88 -2.04 14.13
N PHE A 97 16.56 -1.51 15.16
CA PHE A 97 17.69 -2.19 15.83
C PHE A 97 17.34 -3.64 16.24
N GLN A 98 16.14 -3.86 16.78
CA GLN A 98 15.68 -5.19 17.16
C GLN A 98 15.53 -6.12 15.96
N GLN A 99 15.11 -5.59 14.80
CA GLN A 99 15.00 -6.37 13.56
C GLN A 99 16.37 -6.78 13.03
N VAL A 100 17.35 -5.87 13.03
CA VAL A 100 18.74 -6.19 12.69
C VAL A 100 19.34 -7.23 13.64
N SER A 101 19.13 -7.07 14.95
CA SER A 101 19.60 -8.02 15.96
C SER A 101 19.03 -9.43 15.73
N ARG A 102 17.73 -9.55 15.46
CA ARG A 102 17.07 -10.83 15.13
C ARG A 102 17.56 -11.45 13.83
N ILE A 103 17.92 -10.63 12.83
CA ILE A 103 18.49 -11.09 11.56
C ILE A 103 19.90 -11.65 11.77
N LYS A 104 20.76 -10.95 12.53
CA LYS A 104 22.13 -11.41 12.83
C LYS A 104 22.15 -12.67 13.70
N ARG A 105 21.24 -12.78 14.67
CA ARG A 105 21.07 -13.98 15.52
C ARG A 105 20.39 -15.15 14.82
N ARG A 106 19.97 -14.99 13.56
CA ARG A 106 19.21 -15.98 12.79
C ARG A 106 17.89 -16.44 13.45
N GLU A 107 17.38 -15.70 14.44
CA GLU A 107 16.05 -15.93 15.05
C GLU A 107 14.92 -15.72 14.04
N ARG A 108 15.18 -14.89 13.01
CA ARG A 108 14.32 -14.75 11.83
C ARG A 108 15.16 -14.92 10.56
N TRP A 109 14.50 -15.39 9.49
CA TRP A 109 15.13 -15.71 8.19
C TRP A 109 16.21 -16.80 8.28
N GLY A 110 15.98 -17.84 9.10
CA GLY A 110 16.91 -18.98 9.23
C GLY A 110 17.10 -19.82 7.96
N HIS A 111 16.22 -19.67 6.96
CA HIS A 111 16.34 -20.30 5.64
C HIS A 111 17.34 -19.60 4.71
N VAL A 112 17.67 -18.34 4.99
CA VAL A 112 18.73 -17.64 4.26
C VAL A 112 20.03 -18.15 4.86
N VAL A 113 20.91 -18.73 4.06
CA VAL A 113 22.23 -19.23 4.50
C VAL A 113 23.25 -18.11 4.36
#